data_AF-A0A946I9F0-F1
#
_entry.id   AF-A0A946I9F0-F1
#
_cell.length_a   1.000
_cell.length_b   1.000
_cell.length_c   1.000
_cell.angle_alpha   90.00
_cell.angle_beta   90.00
_cell.angle_gamma   90.00
#
_symmetry.space_group_name_H-M   'P 1'
#
loop_
_entity.id
_entity.type
_entity.pdbx_description
1 polymer ?
#
loop_
_entity_poly.entity_id
_entity_poly.type
_entity_poly.pdbx_seq_one_letter_code
_entity_poly.pdbx_strand_id
1 'polypeptide(L)'
;MRNSKQEKSKLIFHHLRTFVLGLALGICPILGLSDERHKFDRLEDAVYELEVCAYCGLVNDHVLRGYQNIRERLVTEHSLSQADIDMARGLGWQLAYAEWQNRGLGGFRGWCANEGIAAARSLASYAEIPNPSLVE
;
A
#
# COMPACT_ATOMS: atom_id res chain seq x y z
N MET A 1 -46.87 46.82 22.77
CA MET A 1 -45.74 46.68 21.81
C MET A 1 -44.63 45.75 22.34
N ARG A 2 -44.90 44.45 22.56
CA ARG A 2 -43.89 43.51 23.09
C ARG A 2 -44.00 42.08 22.53
N ASN A 3 -44.61 41.89 21.36
CA ASN A 3 -44.84 40.56 20.76
C ASN A 3 -44.05 40.24 19.46
N SER A 4 -43.44 41.22 18.79
CA SER A 4 -42.73 40.94 17.51
C SER A 4 -41.29 40.43 17.68
N LYS A 5 -40.63 40.72 18.81
CA LYS A 5 -39.22 40.33 19.05
C LYS A 5 -39.03 38.87 19.48
N GLN A 6 -40.01 38.26 20.14
CA GLN A 6 -39.87 36.87 20.64
C GLN A 6 -40.09 35.79 19.56
N GLU A 7 -40.84 36.10 18.52
CA GLU A 7 -41.14 35.12 17.46
C GLU A 7 -39.96 34.96 16.49
N LYS A 8 -39.25 36.06 16.21
CA LYS A 8 -38.05 36.07 15.36
C LYS A 8 -36.88 35.30 15.98
N SER A 9 -36.72 35.31 17.31
CA SER A 9 -35.61 34.59 17.96
C SER A 9 -35.77 33.07 17.92
N LYS A 10 -37.01 32.56 17.98
CA LYS A 10 -37.29 31.12 17.88
C LYS A 10 -37.04 30.58 16.48
N LEU A 11 -37.37 31.37 15.44
CA LEU A 11 -37.13 31.00 14.04
C LEU A 11 -35.63 30.92 13.72
N ILE A 12 -34.85 31.87 14.22
CA ILE A 12 -33.38 31.89 14.05
C ILE A 12 -32.72 30.70 14.77
N PHE A 13 -33.20 30.34 15.96
CA PHE A 13 -32.66 29.22 16.73
C PHE A 13 -32.95 27.85 16.10
N HIS A 14 -34.09 27.71 15.41
CA HIS A 14 -34.43 26.47 14.70
C HIS A 14 -33.54 26.23 13.48
N HIS A 15 -33.27 27.26 12.67
CA HIS A 15 -32.41 27.12 11.49
C HIS A 15 -30.93 26.90 11.84
N LEU A 16 -30.46 27.47 12.96
CA LEU A 16 -29.08 27.27 13.42
C LEU A 16 -28.84 25.84 13.91
N ARG A 17 -29.86 25.19 14.50
CA ARG A 17 -29.76 23.83 15.02
C ARG A 17 -29.82 22.75 13.91
N THR A 18 -30.55 22.99 12.82
CA THR A 18 -30.56 22.07 11.66
C THR A 18 -29.27 22.14 10.85
N PHE A 19 -28.59 23.28 10.84
CA PHE A 19 -27.34 23.45 10.10
C PHE A 19 -26.14 22.77 10.80
N VAL A 20 -26.10 22.75 12.13
CA VAL A 20 -25.02 22.11 12.91
C VAL A 20 -25.12 20.57 12.90
N LEU A 21 -26.32 20.00 12.78
CA LEU A 21 -26.51 18.55 12.71
C LEU A 21 -26.27 17.95 11.31
N GLY A 22 -26.33 18.76 10.24
CA GLY A 22 -26.04 18.30 8.88
C GLY A 22 -24.55 18.24 8.53
N LEU A 23 -23.68 18.90 9.30
CA LEU A 23 -22.24 18.99 9.03
C LEU A 23 -21.41 17.84 9.64
N ALA A 24 -22.00 17.02 10.52
CA ALA A 24 -21.30 15.95 11.23
C ALA A 24 -21.24 14.61 10.47
N LEU A 25 -21.87 14.50 9.29
CA LEU A 25 -21.90 13.28 8.48
C LEU A 25 -21.19 13.42 7.13
N GLY A 26 -20.45 14.51 6.91
CA GLY A 26 -20.01 14.91 5.57
C GLY A 26 -18.56 14.65 5.20
N ILE A 27 -17.68 14.23 6.12
CA ILE A 27 -16.27 13.94 5.79
C ILE A 27 -15.79 12.82 6.73
N CYS A 28 -16.14 11.57 6.42
CA CYS A 28 -15.13 10.54 6.63
C CYS A 28 -14.03 10.90 5.63
N PRO A 29 -12.82 11.31 6.04
CA PRO A 29 -11.73 11.20 5.11
C PRO A 29 -11.73 9.71 4.80
N ILE A 30 -12.02 9.36 3.55
CA ILE A 30 -11.57 8.10 2.99
C ILE A 30 -10.06 8.23 3.12
N LEU A 31 -9.53 7.84 4.29
CA LEU A 31 -8.16 7.40 4.42
C LEU A 31 -8.04 6.43 3.28
N GLY A 32 -7.34 6.86 2.23
CA GLY A 32 -7.10 6.04 1.08
C GLY A 32 -6.46 4.77 1.60
N LEU A 33 -7.29 3.75 1.79
CA LEU A 33 -6.92 2.38 1.54
C LEU A 33 -6.61 2.37 0.04
N SER A 34 -5.48 2.99 -0.33
CA SER A 34 -4.77 2.65 -1.55
C SER A 34 -4.69 1.15 -1.46
N ASP A 35 -5.42 0.48 -2.34
CA ASP A 35 -5.41 -0.96 -2.37
C ASP A 35 -4.00 -1.37 -2.80
N GLU A 36 -3.12 -1.56 -1.82
CA GLU A 36 -1.72 -1.97 -2.00
C GLU A 36 -1.64 -3.28 -2.80
N ARG A 37 -2.77 -3.98 -3.01
CA ARG A 37 -2.90 -5.15 -3.88
C ARG A 37 -2.65 -4.87 -5.36
N HIS A 38 -2.61 -3.61 -5.80
CA HIS A 38 -2.22 -3.22 -7.16
C HIS A 38 -0.78 -2.71 -7.28
N LYS A 39 0.03 -2.78 -6.22
CA LYS A 39 1.40 -2.25 -6.27
C LYS A 39 2.28 -3.00 -7.28
N PHE A 40 1.98 -4.27 -7.53
CA PHE A 40 2.79 -5.14 -8.37
C PHE A 40 2.05 -5.52 -9.65
N ASP A 41 2.34 -4.79 -10.73
CA ASP A 41 1.87 -5.11 -12.09
C ASP A 41 2.88 -5.97 -12.86
N ARG A 42 4.15 -6.00 -12.42
CA ARG A 42 5.21 -6.77 -13.07
C ARG A 42 6.01 -7.58 -12.05
N LEU A 43 6.52 -8.73 -12.48
CA LEU A 43 7.32 -9.61 -11.60
C LEU A 43 8.63 -8.93 -11.15
N GLU A 44 9.23 -8.10 -12.00
CA GLU A 44 10.45 -7.35 -11.65
C GLU A 44 10.24 -6.37 -10.49
N ASP A 45 9.06 -5.77 -10.37
CA ASP A 45 8.74 -4.85 -9.27
C ASP A 45 8.64 -5.61 -7.94
N ALA A 46 8.02 -6.80 -7.96
CA ALA A 46 7.94 -7.66 -6.79
C ALA A 46 9.32 -8.21 -6.38
N VAL A 47 10.19 -8.51 -7.35
CA VAL A 47 11.58 -8.89 -7.08
C VAL A 47 12.33 -7.70 -6.47
N TYR A 48 12.21 -6.51 -7.06
CA TYR A 48 12.87 -5.31 -6.56
C TYR A 48 12.53 -5.10 -5.07
N GLU A 49 11.25 -5.09 -4.70
CA GLU A 49 10.85 -4.88 -3.30
C GLU A 49 11.36 -5.98 -2.36
N LEU A 50 11.43 -7.24 -2.82
CA LEU A 50 12.01 -8.33 -2.02
C LEU A 50 13.51 -8.10 -1.77
N GLU A 51 14.23 -7.65 -2.79
CA GLU A 51 15.66 -7.36 -2.69
C GLU A 51 15.93 -6.13 -1.81
N VAL A 52 15.09 -5.09 -1.88
CA VAL A 52 15.12 -3.97 -0.92
C VAL A 52 14.94 -4.51 0.51
N CYS A 53 13.96 -5.38 0.74
CA CYS A 53 13.78 -6.01 2.05
C CYS A 53 15.03 -6.80 2.48
N ALA A 54 15.68 -7.51 1.55
CA ALA A 54 16.89 -8.28 1.84
C ALA A 54 18.05 -7.37 2.25
N TYR A 55 18.36 -6.31 1.48
CA TYR A 55 19.40 -5.35 1.85
C TYR A 55 19.12 -4.69 3.19
N CYS A 56 17.87 -4.41 3.51
CA CYS A 56 17.46 -3.77 4.75
C CYS A 56 17.28 -4.71 5.94
N GLY A 57 17.46 -6.03 5.77
CA GLY A 57 17.29 -7.02 6.85
C GLY A 57 15.85 -7.18 7.31
N LEU A 58 14.87 -6.97 6.42
CA LEU A 58 13.43 -6.99 6.71
C LEU A 58 12.71 -8.24 6.18
N VAL A 59 13.43 -9.18 5.57
CA VAL A 59 12.86 -10.45 5.12
C VAL A 59 12.48 -11.31 6.32
N ASN A 60 11.21 -11.70 6.39
CA ASN A 60 10.66 -12.65 7.36
C ASN A 60 9.63 -13.56 6.66
N ASP A 61 9.06 -14.52 7.38
CA ASP A 61 8.13 -15.51 6.82
C ASP A 61 6.91 -14.89 6.14
N HIS A 62 6.37 -13.78 6.67
CA HIS A 62 5.23 -13.09 6.06
C HIS A 62 5.63 -12.40 4.75
N VAL A 63 6.77 -11.71 4.73
CA VAL A 63 7.29 -11.07 3.50
C VAL A 63 7.56 -12.12 2.42
N LEU A 64 8.20 -13.24 2.78
CA LEU A 64 8.53 -14.29 1.82
C LEU A 64 7.27 -14.99 1.28
N ARG A 65 6.30 -15.32 2.15
CA ARG A 65 5.02 -15.90 1.73
C ARG A 65 4.25 -14.94 0.82
N GLY A 66 4.20 -13.67 1.18
CA GLY A 66 3.57 -12.65 0.36
C GLY A 66 4.22 -12.51 -1.01
N TYR A 67 5.55 -12.51 -1.07
CA TYR A 67 6.30 -12.55 -2.33
C TYR A 67 5.98 -13.80 -3.17
N GLN A 68 5.90 -14.98 -2.56
CA GLN A 68 5.56 -16.22 -3.26
C GLN A 68 4.16 -16.12 -3.90
N ASN A 69 3.17 -15.66 -3.13
CA ASN A 69 1.80 -15.51 -3.60
C ASN A 69 1.68 -14.52 -4.76
N ILE A 70 2.31 -13.34 -4.66
CA ILE A 70 2.27 -12.35 -5.74
C ILE A 70 3.07 -12.80 -6.96
N ARG A 71 4.20 -13.50 -6.77
CA ARG A 71 4.97 -14.08 -7.86
C ARG A 71 4.14 -15.11 -8.61
N GLU A 72 3.50 -16.05 -7.92
CA GLU A 72 2.68 -17.08 -8.54
C GLU A 72 1.49 -16.48 -9.30
N ARG A 73 0.83 -15.49 -8.70
CA ARG A 73 -0.22 -14.71 -9.36
C ARG A 73 0.28 -14.11 -10.67
N LEU A 74 1.38 -13.34 -10.65
CA LEU A 74 1.92 -12.66 -11.84
C LEU A 74 2.42 -13.65 -12.90
N VAL A 75 3.06 -14.75 -12.48
CA VAL A 75 3.49 -15.81 -13.40
C VAL A 75 2.29 -16.43 -14.12
N THR A 76 1.18 -16.63 -13.40
CA THR A 76 -0.04 -17.24 -13.94
C THR A 76 -0.80 -16.25 -14.82
N GLU A 77 -1.10 -15.05 -14.31
CA GLU A 77 -1.84 -13.99 -15.00
C GLU A 77 -1.19 -13.60 -16.33
N HIS A 78 0.14 -13.54 -16.38
CA HIS A 78 0.89 -13.16 -17.58
C HIS A 78 1.46 -14.33 -18.36
N SER A 79 1.20 -15.58 -17.93
CA SER A 79 1.72 -16.80 -18.58
C SER A 79 3.25 -16.75 -18.81
N LEU A 80 3.99 -16.31 -17.78
CA LEU A 80 5.43 -16.07 -17.91
C LEU A 80 6.21 -17.37 -18.11
N SER A 81 7.12 -17.38 -19.08
CA SER A 81 8.06 -18.48 -19.25
C SER A 81 9.16 -18.45 -18.18
N GLN A 82 9.91 -19.55 -18.04
CA GLN A 82 11.06 -19.56 -17.14
C GLN A 82 12.10 -18.49 -17.51
N ALA A 83 12.30 -18.22 -18.81
CA ALA A 83 13.19 -17.17 -19.27
C ALA A 83 12.72 -15.77 -18.85
N ASP A 84 11.41 -15.50 -18.91
CA ASP A 84 10.83 -14.23 -18.44
C ASP A 84 10.99 -14.07 -16.93
N ILE A 85 10.80 -15.15 -16.17
CA ILE A 85 10.99 -15.17 -14.72
C ILE A 85 12.44 -14.86 -14.37
N ASP A 86 13.40 -15.48 -15.04
CA ASP A 86 14.82 -15.27 -14.77
C ASP A 86 15.28 -13.87 -15.19
N MET A 87 14.72 -13.33 -16.29
CA MET A 87 14.94 -11.95 -16.69
C MET A 87 14.40 -10.95 -15.66
N ALA A 88 13.16 -11.14 -15.21
CA ALA A 88 12.54 -10.28 -14.19
C ALA A 88 13.31 -10.31 -12.86
N ARG A 89 13.82 -11.49 -12.47
CA ARG A 89 14.71 -11.64 -11.31
C ARG A 89 16.00 -10.84 -11.47
N GLY A 90 16.65 -10.97 -12.61
CA GLY A 90 17.88 -10.22 -12.92
C GLY A 90 17.67 -8.71 -12.88
N LEU A 91 16.59 -8.22 -13.50
CA LEU A 91 16.25 -6.79 -13.54
C LEU A 91 15.93 -6.23 -12.16
N GLY A 92 15.03 -6.87 -11.41
CA GLY A 92 14.64 -6.41 -10.08
C GLY A 92 15.83 -6.37 -9.11
N TRP A 93 16.68 -7.40 -9.12
CA TRP A 93 17.91 -7.43 -8.33
C TRP A 93 18.89 -6.34 -8.74
N GLN A 94 19.13 -6.15 -10.03
CA GLN A 94 20.08 -5.16 -10.52
C GLN A 94 19.64 -3.74 -10.12
N LEU A 95 18.35 -3.43 -10.18
CA LEU A 95 17.78 -2.16 -9.74
C LEU A 95 18.01 -1.94 -8.24
N ALA A 96 17.63 -2.89 -7.39
CA ALA A 96 17.82 -2.79 -5.94
C ALA A 96 19.30 -2.69 -5.55
N TYR A 97 20.17 -3.45 -6.22
CA TYR A 97 21.61 -3.40 -6.02
C TYR A 97 22.20 -2.04 -6.40
N ALA A 98 21.78 -1.45 -7.52
CA ALA A 98 22.24 -0.13 -7.94
C ALA A 98 21.88 0.95 -6.92
N GLU A 99 20.66 0.89 -6.35
CA GLU A 99 20.27 1.80 -5.28
C GLU A 99 21.09 1.62 -4.01
N TRP A 100 21.28 0.36 -3.59
CA TRP A 100 22.07 0.03 -2.42
C TRP A 100 23.51 0.56 -2.55
N GLN A 101 24.16 0.36 -3.70
CA GLN A 101 25.50 0.85 -3.98
C GLN A 101 25.59 2.39 -3.95
N ASN A 102 24.58 3.09 -4.46
CA ASN A 102 24.63 4.54 -4.64
C ASN A 102 24.31 5.36 -3.37
N ARG A 103 23.73 4.75 -2.32
CA ARG A 103 23.17 5.50 -1.19
C ARG A 103 24.15 5.74 -0.02
N GLY A 104 25.28 5.04 0.05
CA GLY A 104 26.25 5.14 1.17
C GLY A 104 25.64 4.83 2.55
N LEU A 105 26.42 4.89 3.64
CA LEU A 105 25.91 4.47 4.98
C LEU A 105 24.77 5.35 5.52
N GLY A 106 24.82 6.66 5.27
CA GLY A 106 23.79 7.61 5.73
C GLY A 106 22.48 7.50 4.95
N GLY A 107 22.57 7.41 3.62
CA GLY A 107 21.40 7.26 2.75
C GLY A 107 20.77 5.87 2.89
N PHE A 108 21.58 4.84 3.13
CA PHE A 108 21.09 3.48 3.38
C PHE A 108 20.12 3.40 4.57
N ARG A 109 20.43 4.07 5.69
CA ARG A 109 19.53 4.07 6.86
C ARG A 109 18.18 4.72 6.57
N GLY A 110 18.19 5.87 5.90
CA GLY A 110 16.97 6.57 5.50
C GLY A 110 16.16 5.78 4.48
N TRP A 111 16.84 5.10 3.55
CA TRP A 111 16.22 4.21 2.58
C TRP A 111 15.48 3.07 3.24
N CYS A 112 16.14 2.34 4.14
CA CYS A 112 15.51 1.23 4.85
C CYS A 112 14.37 1.67 5.76
N ALA A 113 14.49 2.82 6.44
CA ALA A 113 13.44 3.34 7.31
C ALA A 113 12.16 3.77 6.57
N ASN A 114 12.27 4.07 5.26
CA ASN A 114 11.13 4.50 4.45
C ASN A 114 10.74 3.43 3.44
N GLU A 115 11.55 3.25 2.41
CA GLU A 115 11.29 2.37 1.28
C GLU A 115 11.35 0.91 1.72
N GLY A 116 12.31 0.49 2.55
CA GLY A 116 12.39 -0.88 3.05
C GLY A 116 11.20 -1.31 3.91
N ILE A 117 10.73 -0.45 4.82
CA ILE A 117 9.53 -0.73 5.63
C ILE A 117 8.28 -0.77 4.74
N ALA A 118 8.18 0.11 3.75
CA ALA A 118 7.08 0.10 2.79
C ALA A 118 7.08 -1.18 1.94
N ALA A 119 8.23 -1.59 1.43
CA ALA A 119 8.45 -2.84 0.70
C ALA A 119 7.93 -4.05 1.49
N ALA A 120 8.40 -4.18 2.74
CA ALA A 120 8.05 -5.28 3.61
C ALA A 120 6.53 -5.31 3.90
N ARG A 121 5.92 -4.14 4.12
CA ARG A 121 4.47 -4.02 4.34
C ARG A 121 3.69 -4.44 3.10
N SER A 122 4.05 -3.93 1.92
CA SER A 122 3.35 -4.25 0.67
C SER A 122 3.44 -5.74 0.37
N LEU A 123 4.64 -6.35 0.45
CA LEU A 123 4.79 -7.80 0.24
C LEU A 123 4.01 -8.61 1.28
N ALA A 124 4.14 -8.30 2.57
CA ALA A 124 3.44 -9.01 3.64
C ALA A 124 1.91 -8.97 3.49
N SER A 125 1.35 -7.94 2.85
CA SER A 125 -0.10 -7.84 2.59
C SER A 125 -0.63 -8.95 1.67
N TYR A 126 0.23 -9.57 0.86
CA TYR A 126 -0.14 -10.71 0.01
C TYR A 126 -0.01 -12.05 0.75
N ALA A 127 0.53 -12.11 1.97
CA ALA A 127 0.79 -13.36 2.68
C ALA A 127 -0.48 -14.11 3.10
N GLU A 128 -1.60 -13.39 3.22
CA GLU A 128 -2.91 -13.92 3.60
C GLU A 128 -3.73 -14.36 2.39
N ILE A 129 -3.29 -14.06 1.17
CA ILE A 129 -3.99 -14.43 -0.06
C ILE A 129 -3.70 -15.91 -0.33
N PRO A 130 -4.71 -16.80 -0.34
CA PRO A 130 -4.48 -18.20 -0.64
C PRO A 130 -3.95 -18.35 -2.08
N ASN A 131 -2.96 -19.23 -2.24
CA ASN A 131 -2.41 -19.57 -3.55
C ASN A 131 -3.55 -20.08 -4.46
N PRO A 132 -3.83 -19.43 -5.61
CA PRO A 132 -4.94 -19.81 -6.48
C PRO A 132 -4.78 -21.22 -7.06
N SER A 133 -3.56 -21.76 -7.11
CA SER A 133 -3.31 -23.16 -7.53
C SER A 133 -3.69 -24.21 -6.49
N LEU A 134 -4.10 -23.81 -5.27
CA LEU A 134 -4.53 -24.71 -4.19
C LEU A 134 -6.05 -24.72 -3.98
N VAL A 135 -6.83 -24.07 -4.85
CA VAL A 135 -8.30 -23.93 -4.74
C VAL A 135 -9.05 -24.84 -5.73
N GLU A 136 -8.36 -25.76 -6.41
CA GLU A 136 -8.98 -26.80 -7.27
C GLU A 136 -9.10 -28.16 -6.57
#